data_AF-A0A2V6B7Y4-F1
#
_entry.id   AF-A0A2V6B7Y4-F1
#
_cell.length_a   1.000
_cell.length_b   1.000
_cell.length_c   1.000
_cell.angle_alpha   90.00
_cell.angle_beta   90.00
_cell.angle_gamma   90.00
#
_symmetry.space_group_name_H-M   'P 1'
#
loop_
_entity.id
_entity.type
_entity.pdbx_description
1 polymer ?
#
loop_
_entity_poly.entity_id
_entity_poly.type
_entity_poly.pdbx_seq_one_letter_code
_entity_poly.pdbx_strand_id
1 'polypeptide(L)'
;MRTSFAGDYNGLILEQIKQMPEGGHYSVSHFAKIRLQSSAHFESGKFFILPSAASPSFCSGATYLVFIRTTEALRARGAIHLDYSTLEHLIIRDQRDGEGIWGRWNANGPGTARLFHELGLGPNFDNFEHAKPGDFMKIFWSRQVGKSEHGHSTIFLGTENRFGVQYVRYWSSNIPSGYGEKSVPRSKIAYAIFSRLETPANLARINSAPSVDTYLASLLRTRSSIAEASTKCGL
;
A
#
# COMPACT_ATOMS: atom_id res chain seq x y z
N MET A 1 -13.95 15.50 21.18
CA MET A 1 -12.93 14.74 20.45
C MET A 1 -13.33 13.27 20.51
N ARG A 2 -13.85 12.68 19.42
CA ARG A 2 -14.15 11.23 19.42
C ARG A 2 -12.82 10.49 19.38
N THR A 3 -12.51 9.74 20.43
CA THR A 3 -11.41 8.77 20.45
C THR A 3 -11.69 7.74 19.34
N SER A 4 -10.87 7.72 18.30
CA SER A 4 -10.90 6.66 17.31
C SER A 4 -10.34 5.40 17.96
N PHE A 5 -11.17 4.37 18.10
CA PHE A 5 -10.69 3.06 18.58
C PHE A 5 -9.94 2.35 17.44
N ALA A 6 -8.86 1.66 17.79
CA ALA A 6 -8.16 0.78 16.86
C ALA A 6 -9.10 -0.36 16.43
N GLY A 7 -9.32 -0.52 15.13
CA GLY A 7 -10.17 -1.57 14.55
C GLY A 7 -9.35 -2.60 13.78
N ASP A 8 -9.87 -3.81 13.63
CA ASP A 8 -9.32 -4.80 12.69
C ASP A 8 -10.01 -4.62 11.32
N TYR A 9 -9.30 -4.03 10.35
CA TYR A 9 -9.84 -3.77 9.00
C TYR A 9 -9.36 -4.78 7.94
N ASN A 10 -8.61 -5.81 8.34
CA ASN A 10 -8.11 -6.84 7.45
C ASN A 10 -9.24 -7.53 6.67
N GLY A 11 -10.35 -7.86 7.35
CA GLY A 11 -11.53 -8.46 6.71
C GLY A 11 -12.11 -7.57 5.60
N LEU A 12 -12.21 -6.26 5.84
CA LEU A 12 -12.70 -5.31 4.85
C LEU A 12 -11.76 -5.16 3.66
N ILE A 13 -10.44 -5.19 3.90
CA ILE A 13 -9.43 -5.19 2.82
C ILE A 13 -9.60 -6.43 1.94
N LEU A 14 -9.81 -7.60 2.53
CA LEU A 14 -10.07 -8.84 1.78
C LEU A 14 -11.39 -8.77 1.00
N GLU A 15 -12.44 -8.15 1.54
CA GLU A 15 -13.68 -7.87 0.80
C GLU A 15 -13.41 -7.01 -0.44
N GLN A 16 -12.55 -5.98 -0.32
CA GLN A 16 -12.20 -5.13 -1.47
C GLN A 16 -11.39 -5.88 -2.52
N ILE A 17 -10.46 -6.77 -2.12
CA ILE A 17 -9.69 -7.62 -3.05
C ILE A 17 -10.62 -8.48 -3.90
N LYS A 18 -11.65 -9.09 -3.30
CA LYS A 18 -12.63 -9.92 -4.04
C LYS A 18 -13.41 -9.15 -5.11
N GLN A 19 -13.43 -7.82 -5.02
CA GLN A 19 -14.08 -6.94 -6.00
C GLN A 19 -13.10 -6.37 -7.03
N MET A 20 -11.81 -6.69 -6.91
CA MET A 20 -10.81 -6.32 -7.91
C MET A 20 -10.85 -7.31 -9.07
N PRO A 21 -10.62 -6.86 -10.32
CA PRO A 21 -10.52 -7.74 -11.47
C PRO A 21 -9.26 -8.61 -11.37
N GLU A 22 -9.24 -9.68 -12.15
CA GLU A 22 -8.07 -10.51 -12.37
C GLU A 22 -7.41 -10.18 -13.71
N GLY A 23 -6.09 -10.34 -13.79
CA GLY A 23 -5.33 -10.10 -15.00
C GLY A 23 -5.09 -8.61 -15.30
N GLY A 24 -5.05 -8.26 -16.58
CA GLY A 24 -4.86 -6.88 -17.05
C GLY A 24 -3.40 -6.46 -17.29
N HIS A 25 -2.44 -7.37 -17.23
CA HIS A 25 -1.01 -7.11 -17.46
C HIS A 25 -0.33 -6.18 -16.45
N TYR A 26 0.99 -6.33 -16.37
CA TYR A 26 1.85 -5.50 -15.53
C TYR A 26 2.65 -4.49 -16.36
N SER A 27 2.66 -3.22 -15.95
CA SER A 27 3.51 -2.18 -16.53
C SER A 27 3.77 -1.05 -15.54
N VAL A 28 5.03 -0.58 -15.45
CA VAL A 28 5.44 0.62 -14.69
C VAL A 28 5.61 1.85 -15.58
N SER A 29 5.10 1.78 -16.82
CA SER A 29 5.21 2.87 -17.79
C SER A 29 4.43 4.11 -17.38
N HIS A 30 4.74 5.25 -18.01
CA HIS A 30 3.95 6.47 -17.87
C HIS A 30 2.48 6.24 -18.25
N PHE A 31 2.21 5.41 -19.26
CA PHE A 31 0.85 5.05 -19.66
C PHE A 31 0.09 4.33 -18.53
N ALA A 32 0.73 3.38 -17.84
CA ALA A 32 0.11 2.71 -16.69
C ALA A 32 -0.23 3.69 -15.54
N LYS A 33 0.61 4.70 -15.32
CA LYS A 33 0.33 5.77 -14.34
C LYS A 33 -0.90 6.60 -14.73
N ILE A 34 -1.03 7.00 -16.00
CA ILE A 34 -2.23 7.70 -16.50
C ILE A 34 -3.47 6.83 -16.28
N ARG A 35 -3.41 5.54 -16.63
CA ARG A 35 -4.52 4.60 -16.47
C ARG A 35 -4.95 4.48 -15.00
N LEU A 36 -3.99 4.43 -14.07
CA LEU A 36 -4.27 4.45 -12.64
C LEU A 36 -4.98 5.75 -12.21
N GLN A 37 -4.49 6.92 -12.60
CA GLN A 37 -5.11 8.20 -12.28
C GLN A 37 -6.56 8.26 -12.81
N SER A 38 -6.78 7.84 -14.05
CA SER A 38 -8.12 7.82 -14.66
C SER A 38 -9.06 6.78 -14.03
N SER A 39 -8.53 5.78 -13.33
CA SER A 39 -9.34 4.72 -12.70
C SER A 39 -9.97 5.13 -11.37
N ALA A 40 -9.49 6.20 -10.74
CA ALA A 40 -9.96 6.68 -9.44
C ALA A 40 -10.40 8.14 -9.58
N HIS A 41 -11.68 8.34 -9.88
CA HIS A 41 -12.27 9.67 -10.00
C HIS A 41 -12.73 10.17 -8.64
N PHE A 42 -12.59 11.47 -8.38
CA PHE A 42 -13.08 12.12 -7.16
C PHE A 42 -14.04 13.24 -7.54
N GLU A 43 -15.29 13.09 -7.12
CA GLU A 43 -16.36 14.04 -7.42
C GLU A 43 -17.24 14.21 -6.19
N SER A 44 -17.58 15.46 -5.87
CA SER A 44 -18.51 15.80 -4.79
C SER A 44 -18.17 15.13 -3.44
N GLY A 45 -16.88 14.99 -3.10
CA GLY A 45 -16.42 14.41 -1.84
C GLY A 45 -16.41 12.87 -1.78
N LYS A 46 -16.59 12.19 -2.93
CA LYS A 46 -16.65 10.73 -3.03
C LYS A 46 -15.68 10.20 -4.09
N PHE A 47 -15.05 9.06 -3.81
CA PHE A 47 -14.24 8.37 -4.81
C PHE A 47 -15.07 7.35 -5.59
N PHE A 48 -14.97 7.41 -6.91
CA PHE A 48 -15.50 6.43 -7.85
C PHE A 48 -14.33 5.68 -8.47
N ILE A 49 -14.21 4.39 -8.13
CA ILE A 49 -13.07 3.57 -8.51
C ILE A 49 -13.53 2.51 -9.50
N LEU A 50 -12.94 2.52 -10.70
CA LEU A 50 -13.12 1.52 -11.75
C LEU A 50 -11.80 0.75 -11.94
N PRO A 51 -11.53 -0.31 -11.14
CA PRO A 51 -10.23 -0.98 -11.13
C PRO A 51 -9.78 -1.53 -12.49
N SER A 52 -10.72 -1.97 -13.33
CA SER A 52 -10.43 -2.49 -14.68
C SER A 52 -9.84 -1.42 -15.61
N ALA A 53 -10.12 -0.13 -15.35
CA ALA A 53 -9.55 0.97 -16.11
C ALA A 53 -8.06 1.22 -15.79
N ALA A 54 -7.55 0.71 -14.66
CA ALA A 54 -6.14 0.81 -14.28
C ALA A 54 -5.23 -0.22 -14.95
N SER A 55 -5.73 -0.97 -15.94
CA SER A 55 -4.96 -1.93 -16.74
C SER A 55 -4.25 -1.25 -17.93
N PRO A 56 -2.95 -1.47 -18.20
CA PRO A 56 -2.02 -2.27 -17.41
C PRO A 56 -1.66 -1.60 -16.08
N SER A 57 -1.49 -2.41 -15.03
CA SER A 57 -1.31 -1.93 -13.67
C SER A 57 0.09 -2.24 -13.11
N PHE A 58 0.37 -1.75 -11.91
CA PHE A 58 1.59 -2.06 -11.15
C PHE A 58 1.27 -2.20 -9.67
N CYS A 59 2.23 -2.72 -8.91
CA CYS A 59 2.00 -3.26 -7.58
C CYS A 59 1.55 -2.21 -6.54
N SER A 60 2.20 -1.05 -6.46
CA SER A 60 1.78 0.06 -5.58
C SER A 60 0.42 0.63 -5.99
N GLY A 61 0.15 0.77 -7.30
CA GLY A 61 -1.16 1.20 -7.81
C GLY A 61 -2.28 0.25 -7.41
N ALA A 62 -2.07 -1.06 -7.56
CA ALA A 62 -3.03 -2.10 -7.19
C ALA A 62 -3.42 -2.02 -5.70
N THR A 63 -2.40 -1.99 -4.85
CA THR A 63 -2.59 -1.93 -3.39
C THR A 63 -3.22 -0.62 -2.93
N TYR A 64 -2.91 0.51 -3.61
CA TYR A 64 -3.50 1.80 -3.29
C TYR A 64 -4.97 1.89 -3.68
N LEU A 65 -5.38 1.30 -4.81
CA LEU A 65 -6.81 1.23 -5.17
C LEU A 65 -7.60 0.46 -4.10
N VAL A 66 -7.06 -0.65 -3.59
CA VAL A 66 -7.68 -1.39 -2.48
C VAL A 66 -7.76 -0.51 -1.21
N PHE A 67 -6.71 0.26 -0.92
CA PHE A 67 -6.70 1.19 0.22
C PHE A 67 -7.76 2.29 0.11
N ILE A 68 -7.90 2.97 -1.04
CA ILE A 68 -8.94 4.00 -1.23
C ILE A 68 -10.34 3.36 -1.17
N ARG A 69 -10.56 2.20 -1.82
CA ARG A 69 -11.85 1.48 -1.73
C ARG A 69 -12.20 1.14 -0.29
N THR A 70 -11.23 0.68 0.50
CA THR A 70 -11.40 0.38 1.93
C THR A 70 -11.79 1.63 2.70
N THR A 71 -11.10 2.75 2.44
CA THR A 71 -11.39 4.05 3.08
C THR A 71 -12.81 4.53 2.75
N GLU A 72 -13.23 4.46 1.48
CA GLU A 72 -14.60 4.82 1.09
C GLU A 72 -15.65 3.87 1.68
N ALA A 73 -15.38 2.57 1.76
CA ALA A 73 -16.29 1.63 2.40
C ALA A 73 -16.48 1.95 3.89
N LEU A 74 -15.42 2.35 4.60
CA LEU A 74 -15.51 2.81 5.98
C LEU A 74 -16.32 4.10 6.11
N ARG A 75 -16.12 5.06 5.20
CA ARG A 75 -16.91 6.31 5.16
C ARG A 75 -18.39 6.04 4.89
N ALA A 76 -18.70 5.17 3.92
CA ALA A 76 -20.07 4.79 3.58
C ALA A 76 -20.79 4.09 4.73
N ARG A 77 -20.06 3.34 5.57
CA ARG A 77 -20.57 2.72 6.81
C ARG A 77 -20.65 3.70 7.99
N GLY A 78 -20.22 4.96 7.84
CA GLY A 78 -20.15 5.94 8.92
C GLY A 78 -19.06 5.66 9.97
N ALA A 79 -18.15 4.71 9.70
CA ALA A 79 -17.11 4.29 10.64
C ALA A 79 -15.97 5.32 10.78
N ILE A 80 -15.72 6.10 9.73
CA ILE A 80 -14.79 7.23 9.75
C ILE A 80 -15.42 8.45 9.07
N HIS A 81 -14.99 9.62 9.47
CA HIS A 81 -15.34 10.88 8.84
C HIS A 81 -14.05 11.63 8.47
N LEU A 82 -13.89 11.92 7.19
CA LEU A 82 -12.77 12.70 6.65
C LEU A 82 -13.37 13.93 5.95
N ASP A 83 -12.80 15.10 6.22
CA ASP A 83 -13.20 16.34 5.58
C ASP A 83 -12.72 16.40 4.12
N TYR A 84 -13.24 17.37 3.36
CA TYR A 84 -12.91 17.51 1.94
C TYR A 84 -11.41 17.69 1.71
N SER A 85 -10.74 18.51 2.53
CA SER A 85 -9.30 18.73 2.46
C SER A 85 -8.51 17.43 2.60
N THR A 86 -8.85 16.57 3.56
CA THR A 86 -8.20 15.27 3.74
C THR A 86 -8.43 14.36 2.54
N LEU A 87 -9.63 14.38 1.96
CA LEU A 87 -9.97 13.56 0.81
C LEU A 87 -9.21 13.98 -0.45
N GLU A 88 -8.99 15.28 -0.65
CA GLU A 88 -8.19 15.75 -1.77
C GLU A 88 -6.76 15.19 -1.76
N HIS A 89 -6.20 14.93 -0.57
CA HIS A 89 -4.89 14.30 -0.43
C HIS A 89 -4.85 12.82 -0.84
N LEU A 90 -5.99 12.13 -0.90
CA LEU A 90 -6.08 10.73 -1.37
C LEU A 90 -6.07 10.62 -2.90
N ILE A 91 -6.32 11.71 -3.62
CA ILE A 91 -6.36 11.73 -5.09
C ILE A 91 -5.00 11.36 -5.67
N ILE A 92 -5.01 10.44 -6.64
CA ILE A 92 -3.83 10.06 -7.43
C ILE A 92 -3.62 11.14 -8.49
N ARG A 93 -2.51 11.87 -8.36
CA ARG A 93 -2.03 12.87 -9.33
C ARG A 93 -0.63 12.46 -9.79
N ASP A 94 0.19 13.42 -10.20
CA ASP A 94 1.58 13.22 -10.62
C ASP A 94 2.58 13.36 -9.46
N GLN A 95 2.14 13.14 -8.21
CA GLN A 95 2.99 13.26 -7.03
C GLN A 95 4.25 12.39 -7.17
N ARG A 96 5.40 12.96 -6.78
CA ARG A 96 6.68 12.26 -6.74
C ARG A 96 6.80 11.43 -5.47
N ASP A 97 7.78 10.54 -5.42
CA ASP A 97 8.11 9.76 -4.22
C ASP A 97 8.22 10.70 -2.99
N GLY A 98 7.49 10.36 -1.93
CA GLY A 98 7.43 11.15 -0.68
C GLY A 98 6.43 12.30 -0.66
N GLU A 99 5.79 12.67 -1.78
CA GLU A 99 4.82 13.78 -1.84
C GLU A 99 3.38 13.32 -1.53
N GLY A 100 2.71 13.96 -0.58
CA GLY A 100 1.33 13.62 -0.19
C GLY A 100 1.15 12.14 0.18
N ILE A 101 -0.08 11.62 0.09
CA ILE A 101 -0.39 10.22 0.44
C ILE A 101 0.08 9.26 -0.67
N TRP A 102 -0.32 9.53 -1.92
CA TRP A 102 0.04 8.67 -3.04
C TRP A 102 1.56 8.59 -3.25
N GLY A 103 2.28 9.71 -3.20
CA GLY A 103 3.73 9.72 -3.38
C GLY A 103 4.46 8.97 -2.26
N ARG A 104 3.95 9.01 -1.02
CA ARG A 104 4.47 8.15 0.07
C ARG A 104 4.17 6.68 -0.18
N TRP A 105 2.96 6.34 -0.58
CA TRP A 105 2.55 4.95 -0.86
C TRP A 105 3.35 4.34 -2.01
N ASN A 106 3.59 5.10 -3.08
CA ASN A 106 4.25 4.66 -4.30
C ASN A 106 5.78 4.63 -4.19
N ALA A 107 6.36 5.30 -3.18
CA ALA A 107 7.80 5.47 -3.11
C ALA A 107 8.59 4.16 -3.04
N ASN A 108 9.83 4.22 -3.52
CA ASN A 108 10.83 3.20 -3.19
C ASN A 108 11.00 3.06 -1.67
N GLY A 109 11.57 1.94 -1.23
CA GLY A 109 11.76 1.67 0.18
C GLY A 109 10.46 1.32 0.88
N PRO A 110 10.32 1.73 2.15
CA PRO A 110 9.22 1.29 2.98
C PRO A 110 7.99 2.22 2.88
N GLY A 111 7.72 2.81 1.70
CA GLY A 111 6.75 3.90 1.49
C GLY A 111 5.43 3.77 2.26
N THR A 112 4.70 2.66 2.07
CA THR A 112 3.45 2.37 2.81
C THR A 112 3.67 2.35 4.33
N ALA A 113 4.69 1.66 4.82
CA ALA A 113 4.98 1.59 6.25
C ALA A 113 5.37 2.96 6.82
N ARG A 114 6.11 3.77 6.07
CA ARG A 114 6.47 5.14 6.47
C ARG A 114 5.23 6.03 6.60
N LEU A 115 4.31 5.95 5.64
CA LEU A 115 3.01 6.62 5.71
C LEU A 115 2.21 6.17 6.96
N PHE A 116 2.14 4.86 7.21
CA PHE A 116 1.42 4.31 8.36
C PHE A 116 2.00 4.81 9.67
N HIS A 117 3.33 4.87 9.78
CA HIS A 117 4.01 5.37 10.96
C HIS A 117 3.81 6.87 11.16
N GLU A 118 4.03 7.68 10.12
CA GLU A 118 3.92 9.14 10.18
C GLU A 118 2.51 9.60 10.53
N LEU A 119 1.48 8.97 9.94
CA LEU A 119 0.10 9.32 10.21
C LEU A 119 -0.50 8.51 11.37
N GLY A 120 0.17 7.48 11.88
CA GLY A 120 -0.38 6.60 12.91
C GLY A 120 -1.61 5.82 12.42
N LEU A 121 -1.55 5.24 11.22
CA LEU A 121 -2.65 4.46 10.65
C LEU A 121 -2.77 3.05 11.26
N GLY A 122 -1.72 2.60 11.94
CA GLY A 122 -1.63 1.31 12.61
C GLY A 122 -0.17 0.83 12.66
N PRO A 123 0.09 -0.34 13.24
CA PRO A 123 1.45 -0.82 13.48
C PRO A 123 2.13 -1.29 12.20
N ASN A 124 3.44 -1.15 12.18
CA ASN A 124 4.32 -1.86 11.27
C ASN A 124 5.05 -2.97 12.03
N PHE A 125 5.31 -4.09 11.36
CA PHE A 125 6.08 -5.22 11.91
C PHE A 125 6.74 -5.99 10.76
N ASP A 126 7.73 -6.84 11.05
CA ASP A 126 8.48 -7.62 10.06
C ASP A 126 8.44 -9.14 10.31
N ASN A 127 7.78 -9.58 11.39
CA ASN A 127 7.56 -10.99 11.68
C ASN A 127 6.32 -11.53 10.96
N PHE A 128 6.53 -12.55 10.12
CA PHE A 128 5.46 -13.26 9.41
C PHE A 128 4.47 -13.96 10.35
N GLU A 129 4.89 -14.36 11.55
CA GLU A 129 4.01 -15.01 12.54
C GLU A 129 2.94 -14.05 13.08
N HIS A 130 3.20 -12.74 13.03
CA HIS A 130 2.25 -11.72 13.44
C HIS A 130 1.34 -11.26 12.28
N ALA A 131 1.66 -11.64 11.05
CA ALA A 131 0.94 -11.22 9.86
C ALA A 131 -0.41 -11.93 9.74
N LYS A 132 -1.42 -11.17 9.30
CA LYS A 132 -2.79 -11.62 9.05
C LYS A 132 -3.15 -11.34 7.59
N PRO A 133 -3.94 -12.22 6.94
CA PRO A 133 -4.49 -11.92 5.63
C PRO A 133 -5.15 -10.53 5.62
N GLY A 134 -4.83 -9.69 4.64
CA GLY A 134 -5.29 -8.29 4.57
C GLY A 134 -4.25 -7.25 5.01
N ASP A 135 -3.13 -7.65 5.65
CA ASP A 135 -2.07 -6.71 5.96
C ASP A 135 -1.39 -6.24 4.66
N PHE A 136 -1.15 -4.94 4.52
CA PHE A 136 -0.31 -4.45 3.43
C PHE A 136 1.12 -4.93 3.67
N MET A 137 1.80 -5.40 2.65
CA MET A 137 3.13 -6.00 2.76
C MET A 137 4.02 -5.50 1.62
N LYS A 138 5.16 -4.91 1.99
CA LYS A 138 6.27 -4.65 1.08
C LYS A 138 7.24 -5.82 1.15
N ILE A 139 7.40 -6.54 0.04
CA ILE A 139 8.44 -7.55 -0.12
C ILE A 139 9.71 -6.87 -0.62
N PHE A 140 10.86 -7.24 -0.04
CA PHE A 140 12.19 -6.95 -0.56
C PHE A 140 12.84 -8.27 -1.02
N TRP A 141 13.18 -8.35 -2.31
CA TRP A 141 13.83 -9.53 -2.89
C TRP A 141 15.34 -9.60 -2.60
N SER A 142 15.92 -8.47 -2.20
CA SER A 142 17.28 -8.35 -1.69
C SER A 142 17.28 -7.45 -0.45
N ARG A 143 18.42 -7.32 0.25
CA ARG A 143 18.55 -6.38 1.38
C ARG A 143 18.85 -4.93 0.96
N GLN A 144 18.75 -4.62 -0.33
CA GLN A 144 18.99 -3.27 -0.85
C GLN A 144 17.71 -2.44 -0.75
N VAL A 145 17.83 -1.21 -0.23
CA VAL A 145 16.73 -0.24 -0.10
C VAL A 145 17.08 1.02 -0.89
N GLY A 146 16.09 1.59 -1.59
CA GLY A 146 16.25 2.80 -2.41
C GLY A 146 16.78 2.53 -3.82
N LYS A 147 17.86 3.19 -4.23
CA LYS A 147 18.32 3.27 -5.63
C LYS A 147 18.50 1.90 -6.32
N SER A 148 18.89 0.88 -5.55
CA SER A 148 19.15 -0.47 -6.06
C SER A 148 18.12 -1.48 -5.56
N GLU A 149 16.99 -1.01 -5.03
CA GLU A 149 15.93 -1.87 -4.52
C GLU A 149 15.23 -2.67 -5.63
N HIS A 150 14.96 -3.93 -5.31
CA HIS A 150 13.96 -4.73 -6.00
C HIS A 150 12.89 -5.11 -4.99
N GLY A 151 11.80 -4.34 -5.00
CA GLY A 151 10.68 -4.50 -4.06
C GLY A 151 9.36 -4.78 -4.77
N HIS A 152 8.38 -5.27 -4.01
CA HIS A 152 7.03 -5.53 -4.51
C HIS A 152 5.99 -5.11 -3.45
N SER A 153 5.07 -4.23 -3.81
CA SER A 153 3.96 -3.86 -2.92
C SER A 153 2.81 -4.85 -3.07
N THR A 154 2.33 -5.41 -1.96
CA THR A 154 1.36 -6.51 -1.98
C THR A 154 0.40 -6.40 -0.79
N ILE A 155 -0.63 -7.24 -0.79
CA ILE A 155 -1.46 -7.50 0.38
C ILE A 155 -1.27 -8.97 0.74
N PHE A 156 -0.86 -9.24 1.98
CA PHE A 156 -0.60 -10.59 2.46
C PHE A 156 -1.91 -11.40 2.53
N LEU A 157 -1.86 -12.67 2.13
CA LEU A 157 -3.02 -13.59 2.16
C LEU A 157 -2.80 -14.80 3.08
N GLY A 158 -1.61 -14.94 3.66
CA GLY A 158 -1.26 -16.06 4.53
C GLY A 158 -0.02 -16.81 4.07
N THR A 159 0.35 -17.82 4.86
CA THR A 159 1.38 -18.79 4.49
C THR A 159 0.76 -20.15 4.22
N GLU A 160 1.38 -20.94 3.36
CA GLU A 160 0.98 -22.31 3.06
C GLU A 160 2.22 -23.20 3.00
N ASN A 161 2.08 -24.48 3.34
CA ASN A 161 3.17 -25.45 3.18
C ASN A 161 2.88 -26.30 1.94
N ARG A 162 3.83 -26.34 0.99
CA ARG A 162 3.77 -27.17 -0.22
C ARG A 162 5.01 -28.04 -0.25
N PHE A 163 4.84 -29.36 -0.17
CA PHE A 163 5.93 -30.34 -0.17
C PHE A 163 7.05 -30.01 0.83
N GLY A 164 6.69 -29.64 2.06
CA GLY A 164 7.65 -29.29 3.12
C GLY A 164 8.29 -27.91 3.01
N VAL A 165 7.97 -27.12 1.97
CA VAL A 165 8.46 -25.75 1.80
C VAL A 165 7.34 -24.77 2.17
N GLN A 166 7.65 -23.81 3.03
CA GLN A 166 6.74 -22.72 3.35
C GLN A 166 6.70 -21.70 2.21
N TYR A 167 5.50 -21.35 1.77
CA TYR A 167 5.22 -20.33 0.76
C TYR A 167 4.45 -19.17 1.41
N VAL A 168 4.68 -17.98 0.89
CA VAL A 168 3.96 -16.75 1.22
C VAL A 168 3.00 -16.46 0.09
N ARG A 169 1.70 -16.38 0.41
CA ARG A 169 0.62 -15.99 -0.50
C ARG A 169 0.35 -14.51 -0.36
N TYR A 170 0.15 -13.84 -1.48
CA TYR A 170 -0.20 -12.42 -1.50
C TYR A 170 -1.02 -12.06 -2.75
N TRP A 171 -1.78 -10.97 -2.66
CA TRP A 171 -2.46 -10.33 -3.79
C TRP A 171 -1.72 -9.06 -4.21
N SER A 172 -1.60 -8.81 -5.51
CA SER A 172 -1.04 -7.57 -6.08
C SER A 172 -1.34 -7.48 -7.58
N SER A 173 -0.79 -6.48 -8.27
CA SER A 173 -0.51 -6.57 -9.70
C SER A 173 0.86 -7.21 -9.91
N ASN A 174 0.90 -8.37 -10.55
CA ASN A 174 2.04 -9.25 -10.67
C ASN A 174 2.56 -9.32 -12.10
N ILE A 175 3.88 -9.41 -12.25
CA ILE A 175 4.49 -9.73 -13.54
C ILE A 175 4.19 -11.20 -13.92
N PRO A 176 3.78 -11.47 -15.17
CA PRO A 176 3.39 -10.52 -16.23
C PRO A 176 1.88 -10.21 -16.26
N SER A 177 1.08 -10.93 -15.47
CA SER A 177 -0.36 -11.08 -15.67
C SER A 177 -1.22 -9.91 -15.19
N GLY A 178 -0.71 -9.00 -14.36
CA GLY A 178 -1.51 -7.95 -13.73
C GLY A 178 -2.13 -8.43 -12.41
N TYR A 179 -3.34 -7.99 -12.09
CA TYR A 179 -3.99 -8.27 -10.80
C TYR A 179 -4.17 -9.77 -10.54
N GLY A 180 -3.93 -10.19 -9.31
CA GLY A 180 -4.23 -11.53 -8.85
C GLY A 180 -3.39 -12.00 -7.68
N GLU A 181 -3.65 -13.23 -7.27
CA GLU A 181 -2.88 -13.90 -6.22
C GLU A 181 -1.59 -14.50 -6.78
N LYS A 182 -0.55 -14.55 -5.94
CA LYS A 182 0.69 -15.26 -6.23
C LYS A 182 1.24 -15.87 -4.95
N SER A 183 1.92 -17.00 -5.09
CA SER A 183 2.67 -17.64 -4.01
C SER A 183 4.15 -17.69 -4.37
N VAL A 184 5.02 -17.40 -3.40
CA VAL A 184 6.48 -17.58 -3.54
C VAL A 184 7.05 -18.33 -2.33
N PRO A 185 8.13 -19.13 -2.47
CA PRO A 185 8.81 -19.71 -1.32
C PRO A 185 9.24 -18.62 -0.35
N ARG A 186 9.03 -18.83 0.95
CA ARG A 186 9.43 -17.88 2.02
C ARG A 186 10.91 -17.54 1.94
N SER A 187 11.75 -18.50 1.53
CA SER A 187 13.20 -18.34 1.34
C SER A 187 13.60 -17.38 0.22
N LYS A 188 12.71 -17.04 -0.73
CA LYS A 188 12.98 -16.02 -1.76
C LYS A 188 12.80 -14.59 -1.25
N ILE A 189 12.10 -14.40 -0.13
CA ILE A 189 11.87 -13.09 0.46
C ILE A 189 13.03 -12.77 1.40
N ALA A 190 13.88 -11.83 1.01
CA ALA A 190 15.04 -11.41 1.82
C ALA A 190 14.59 -10.66 3.08
N TYR A 191 13.56 -9.82 2.94
CA TYR A 191 12.92 -9.10 4.04
C TYR A 191 11.50 -8.70 3.65
N ALA A 192 10.63 -8.47 4.63
CA ALA A 192 9.30 -7.93 4.41
C ALA A 192 8.92 -6.97 5.53
N ILE A 193 8.19 -5.91 5.19
CA ILE A 193 7.55 -5.02 6.16
C ILE A 193 6.06 -5.10 5.95
N PHE A 194 5.33 -5.35 7.03
CA PHE A 194 3.88 -5.37 7.09
C PHE A 194 3.36 -4.07 7.69
N SER A 195 2.18 -3.65 7.26
CA SER A 195 1.45 -2.49 7.76
C SER A 195 -0.01 -2.87 7.95
N ARG A 196 -0.45 -2.92 9.22
CA ARG A 196 -1.85 -3.23 9.56
C ARG A 196 -2.64 -1.94 9.72
N LEU A 197 -3.77 -1.84 9.02
CA LEU A 197 -4.64 -0.69 9.12
C LEU A 197 -5.53 -0.84 10.35
N GLU A 198 -5.42 0.09 11.29
CA GLU A 198 -6.19 0.08 12.55
C GLU A 198 -6.87 1.41 12.88
N THR A 199 -6.31 2.54 12.43
CA THR A 199 -6.84 3.88 12.75
C THR A 199 -6.92 4.77 11.49
N PRO A 200 -7.77 4.42 10.50
CA PRO A 200 -7.89 5.16 9.24
C PRO A 200 -8.39 6.60 9.41
N ALA A 201 -9.06 6.94 10.51
CA ALA A 201 -9.43 8.32 10.83
C ALA A 201 -8.20 9.25 10.98
N ASN A 202 -7.04 8.69 11.30
CA ASN A 202 -5.80 9.47 11.38
C ASN A 202 -5.27 9.92 10.01
N LEU A 203 -5.89 9.54 8.89
CA LEU A 203 -5.58 10.15 7.59
C LEU A 203 -5.70 11.67 7.61
N ALA A 204 -6.59 12.23 8.44
CA ALA A 204 -6.71 13.68 8.62
C ALA A 204 -5.43 14.38 9.11
N ARG A 205 -4.48 13.63 9.70
CA ARG A 205 -3.17 14.17 10.11
C ARG A 205 -2.30 14.59 8.93
N ILE A 206 -2.63 14.16 7.70
CA ILE A 206 -1.91 14.59 6.49
C ILE A 206 -1.92 16.11 6.33
N ASN A 207 -2.98 16.80 6.79
CA ASN A 207 -3.10 18.26 6.71
C ASN A 207 -2.05 19.00 7.56
N SER A 208 -1.40 18.31 8.50
CA SER A 208 -0.31 18.85 9.33
C SER A 208 1.04 18.18 9.08
N ALA A 209 1.07 17.13 8.24
CA ALA A 209 2.30 16.46 7.88
C ALA A 209 3.12 17.32 6.88
N PRO A 210 4.46 17.15 6.84
CA PRO A 210 5.26 17.78 5.79
C PRO A 210 4.72 17.41 4.41
N SER A 211 4.67 18.38 3.49
CA SER A 211 4.22 18.14 2.11
C SER A 211 5.05 17.04 1.43
N VAL A 212 6.34 16.97 1.77
CA VAL A 212 7.31 15.99 1.28
C VAL A 212 7.99 15.27 2.44
N ASP A 213 7.96 13.94 2.43
CA ASP A 213 8.87 13.11 3.24
C ASP A 213 10.24 13.04 2.54
N THR A 214 11.24 13.73 3.10
CA THR A 214 12.56 13.88 2.49
C THR A 214 13.35 12.56 2.41
N TYR A 215 13.08 11.62 3.31
CA TYR A 215 13.69 10.30 3.26
C TYR A 215 13.20 9.56 2.02
N LEU A 216 11.88 9.40 1.87
CA LEU A 216 11.29 8.71 0.71
C LEU A 216 11.64 9.41 -0.61
N ALA A 217 11.58 10.74 -0.65
CA ALA A 217 11.92 11.51 -1.84
C ALA A 217 13.38 11.32 -2.31
N SER A 218 14.28 10.91 -1.42
CA SER A 218 15.68 10.67 -1.76
C SER A 218 15.93 9.30 -2.40
N LEU A 219 15.08 8.31 -2.15
CA LEU A 219 15.36 6.89 -2.36
C LEU A 219 15.45 6.46 -3.83
N LEU A 220 15.03 7.29 -4.78
CA LEU A 220 15.33 7.06 -6.20
C LEU A 220 16.81 7.28 -6.54
N ARG A 221 17.53 8.06 -5.72
CA ARG A 221 18.91 8.50 -5.98
C ARG A 221 19.90 8.03 -4.92
N THR A 222 19.43 7.73 -3.72
CA THR A 222 20.25 7.31 -2.58
C THR A 222 20.05 5.84 -2.26
N ARG A 223 21.05 5.24 -1.61
CA ARG A 223 20.92 3.92 -1.00
C ARG A 223 20.54 4.10 0.47
N SER A 224 19.75 3.18 0.97
CA SER A 224 19.42 3.02 2.39
C SER A 224 19.67 1.57 2.80
N SER A 225 19.54 1.27 4.09
CA SER A 225 19.61 -0.08 4.64
C SER A 225 18.25 -0.53 5.18
N ILE A 226 18.08 -1.84 5.37
CA ILE A 226 16.89 -2.38 6.06
C ILE A 226 16.77 -1.79 7.46
N ALA A 227 17.86 -1.66 8.21
CA ALA A 227 17.84 -1.10 9.56
C ALA A 227 17.39 0.37 9.60
N GLU A 228 17.86 1.19 8.65
CA GLU A 228 17.41 2.57 8.52
C GLU A 228 15.94 2.64 8.09
N ALA A 229 15.53 1.84 7.10
CA ALA A 229 14.13 1.75 6.69
C ALA A 229 13.20 1.34 7.83
N SER A 230 13.61 0.36 8.65
CA SER A 230 12.90 -0.09 9.85
C SER A 230 12.74 1.05 10.85
N THR A 231 13.84 1.73 11.21
CA THR A 231 13.80 2.90 12.10
C THR A 231 12.87 3.99 11.58
N LYS A 232 12.91 4.30 10.28
CA LYS A 232 12.05 5.32 9.66
C LYS A 232 10.56 4.94 9.69
N CYS A 233 10.23 3.66 9.86
CA CYS A 233 8.87 3.14 9.90
C CYS A 233 8.42 2.69 11.29
N GLY A 234 9.18 2.97 12.34
CA GLY A 234 8.82 2.63 13.72
C GLY A 234 8.88 1.15 14.04
N LEU A 235 9.84 0.43 13.45
CA LEU A 235 10.20 -0.96 13.73
C LEU A 235 11.42 -1.04 14.66
#